data_AF-A0A5D2XAT0-F1
#
_entry.id   AF-A0A5D2XAT0-F1
#
_cell.length_a   1.000
_cell.length_b   1.000
_cell.length_c   1.000
_cell.angle_alpha   90.00
_cell.angle_beta   90.00
_cell.angle_gamma   90.00
#
_symmetry.space_group_name_H-M   'P 1'
#
loop_
_entity.id
_entity.type
_entity.pdbx_description
1 polymer ?
#
loop_
_entity_poly.entity_id
_entity_poly.type
_entity_poly.pdbx_seq_one_letter_code
_entity_poly.pdbx_strand_id
1 'polypeptide(L)'
;MEKGLISVDRWAEGSQAYFLTNLHTDHTQGLSSTWAMAPIFCSRVTAKLFPFKFPNFNLSLLRVLDLGSWHSLSLISPSTGSKVTVQVMAIDAYHCPGAVMFLFRGEFGCMLNTGDFRWEKNCERAKLAKEMLLNALKDDAVDVLYLDNTYCNPTFQFPTREVAAKQVADIISSHPDHDIVVGIDTLGKEDLLLHISNALNVKVSWTRLFAVLGTVIEVMTPASNFWYFLLSWSRRTFRHV
;
A
#
# COMPACT_ATOMS: atom_id res chain seq x y z
N MET A 1 8.78 1.94 23.98
CA MET A 1 8.02 3.15 23.60
C MET A 1 6.90 3.36 24.60
N GLU A 2 6.77 4.59 25.11
CA GLU A 2 5.66 4.95 25.98
C GLU A 2 4.33 4.88 25.21
N LYS A 3 3.29 4.30 25.83
CA LYS A 3 1.95 4.27 25.21
C LYS A 3 1.45 5.70 25.01
N GLY A 4 0.90 5.98 23.83
CA GLY A 4 0.26 7.26 23.52
C GLY A 4 1.12 8.31 22.80
N LEU A 5 2.32 7.94 22.35
CA LEU A 5 3.11 8.78 21.44
C LEU A 5 2.63 8.60 20.00
N ILE A 6 2.85 7.41 19.44
CA ILE A 6 2.55 7.11 18.04
C ILE A 6 1.77 5.80 17.88
N SER A 7 1.02 5.71 16.79
CA SER A 7 0.36 4.47 16.33
C SER A 7 0.65 4.23 14.86
N VAL A 8 0.91 2.98 14.47
CA VAL A 8 1.07 2.57 13.06
C VAL A 8 -0.06 1.62 12.71
N ASP A 9 -0.81 1.92 11.65
CA ASP A 9 -1.94 1.13 11.10
C ASP A 9 -3.03 0.73 12.11
N ARG A 10 -3.12 1.48 13.21
CA ARG A 10 -4.07 1.24 14.29
C ARG A 10 -4.82 2.52 14.64
N TRP A 11 -6.13 2.45 14.53
CA TRP A 11 -7.03 3.61 14.54
C TRP A 11 -7.87 3.65 15.82
N ALA A 12 -7.19 3.53 16.96
CA ALA A 12 -7.80 3.70 18.29
C ALA A 12 -7.32 5.00 18.91
N GLU A 13 -8.12 5.57 19.82
CA GLU A 13 -7.75 6.77 20.54
C GLU A 13 -6.51 6.55 21.44
N GLY A 14 -5.73 7.61 21.66
CA GLY A 14 -4.66 7.63 22.66
C GLY A 14 -3.29 8.06 22.17
N SER A 15 -3.03 8.06 20.85
CA SER A 15 -1.75 8.54 20.28
C SER A 15 -1.84 9.97 19.75
N GLN A 16 -0.70 10.66 19.68
CA GLN A 16 -0.59 12.03 19.19
C GLN A 16 -0.24 12.12 17.69
N ALA A 17 0.34 11.06 17.12
CA ALA A 17 0.62 10.95 15.69
C ALA A 17 0.32 9.54 15.20
N TYR A 18 -0.29 9.44 14.01
CA TYR A 18 -0.68 8.16 13.42
C TYR A 18 0.05 7.98 12.10
N PHE A 19 0.43 6.76 11.78
CA PHE A 19 1.19 6.42 10.59
C PHE A 19 0.43 5.36 9.80
N LEU A 20 0.26 5.61 8.51
CA LEU A 20 -0.39 4.69 7.57
C LEU A 20 0.66 4.13 6.62
N THR A 21 0.96 2.83 6.73
CA THR A 21 1.97 2.18 5.89
C THR A 21 1.46 2.02 4.46
N ASN A 22 0.20 1.60 4.28
CA ASN A 22 -0.44 1.37 2.99
C ASN A 22 -1.98 1.47 3.08
N LEU A 23 -2.70 1.48 1.95
CA LEU A 23 -4.15 1.66 1.91
C LEU A 23 -4.96 0.34 1.85
N HIS A 24 -4.40 -0.81 2.19
CA HIS A 24 -5.16 -2.04 2.32
C HIS A 24 -6.14 -1.98 3.50
N THR A 25 -7.16 -2.83 3.45
CA THR A 25 -8.33 -2.71 4.34
C THR A 25 -8.02 -3.09 5.77
N ASP A 26 -7.28 -4.16 5.96
CA ASP A 26 -6.71 -4.61 7.24
C ASP A 26 -5.86 -3.53 7.94
N HIS A 27 -5.05 -2.76 7.20
CA HIS A 27 -4.28 -1.62 7.75
C HIS A 27 -5.12 -0.37 8.04
N THR A 28 -6.38 -0.35 7.62
CA THR A 28 -7.29 0.80 7.78
C THR A 28 -8.52 0.49 8.63
N GLN A 29 -8.54 -0.67 9.32
CA GLN A 29 -9.69 -1.06 10.14
C GLN A 29 -9.92 -0.13 11.32
N GLY A 30 -11.03 0.61 11.30
CA GLY A 30 -11.37 1.62 12.30
C GLY A 30 -11.04 3.06 11.86
N LEU A 31 -10.34 3.24 10.74
CA LEU A 31 -10.19 4.55 10.10
C LEU A 31 -11.45 4.87 9.29
N SER A 32 -11.96 6.09 9.42
CA SER A 32 -13.11 6.57 8.66
C SER A 32 -12.92 8.00 8.19
N SER A 33 -13.82 8.49 7.33
CA SER A 33 -13.86 9.89 6.88
C SER A 33 -14.09 10.89 8.02
N THR A 34 -14.60 10.44 9.18
CA THR A 34 -14.88 11.27 10.35
C THR A 34 -13.69 11.36 11.32
N TRP A 35 -12.55 10.76 11.00
CA TRP A 35 -11.35 10.85 11.83
C TRP A 35 -10.94 12.32 12.04
N ALA A 36 -10.85 12.72 13.31
CA ALA A 36 -10.48 14.08 13.71
C ALA A 36 -9.49 14.12 14.88
N MET A 37 -8.96 12.97 15.28
CA MET A 37 -8.19 12.81 16.52
C MET A 37 -6.80 13.45 16.42
N ALA A 38 -6.05 13.11 15.37
CA ALA A 38 -4.69 13.59 15.18
C ALA A 38 -4.23 13.44 13.72
N PRO A 39 -3.08 14.05 13.34
CA PRO A 39 -2.55 13.94 11.99
C PRO A 39 -2.15 12.51 11.61
N ILE A 40 -2.32 12.18 10.33
CA ILE A 40 -1.94 10.90 9.73
C ILE A 40 -0.75 11.11 8.78
N PHE A 41 0.36 10.49 9.12
CA PHE A 41 1.60 10.50 8.36
C PHE A 41 1.64 9.32 7.38
N CYS A 42 1.92 9.59 6.12
CA CYS A 42 1.93 8.57 5.08
C CYS A 42 2.80 8.99 3.89
N SER A 43 3.01 8.06 2.95
CA SER A 43 3.72 8.37 1.70
C SER A 43 2.91 9.33 0.82
N ARG A 44 3.60 10.01 -0.11
CA ARG A 44 2.98 10.90 -1.09
C ARG A 44 1.93 10.19 -1.96
N VAL A 45 2.18 8.94 -2.34
CA VAL A 45 1.24 8.15 -3.16
C VAL A 45 0.03 7.76 -2.32
N THR A 46 0.22 7.31 -1.08
CA THR A 46 -0.88 7.05 -0.14
C THR A 46 -1.76 8.29 0.04
N ALA A 47 -1.17 9.47 0.28
CA ALA A 47 -1.94 10.71 0.42
C ALA A 47 -2.76 11.08 -0.83
N LYS A 48 -2.23 10.82 -2.03
CA LYS A 48 -2.94 11.03 -3.30
C LYS A 48 -4.10 10.06 -3.49
N LEU A 49 -3.94 8.81 -3.07
CA LEU A 49 -4.96 7.77 -3.19
C LEU A 49 -6.02 7.81 -2.08
N PHE A 50 -5.69 8.46 -0.95
CA PHE A 50 -6.52 8.53 0.24
C PHE A 50 -7.98 8.99 -0.01
N PRO A 51 -8.24 10.07 -0.79
CA PRO A 51 -9.61 10.57 -0.99
C PRO A 51 -10.52 9.58 -1.73
N PHE A 52 -9.95 8.66 -2.52
CA PHE A 52 -10.71 7.65 -3.25
C PHE A 52 -11.17 6.52 -2.33
N LYS A 53 -10.44 6.24 -1.25
CA LYS A 53 -10.82 5.26 -0.22
C LYS A 53 -11.71 5.89 0.86
N PHE A 54 -11.42 7.13 1.25
CA PHE A 54 -12.17 7.88 2.26
C PHE A 54 -12.74 9.18 1.68
N PRO A 55 -13.86 9.11 0.93
CA PRO A 55 -14.53 10.30 0.44
C PRO A 55 -14.89 11.26 1.57
N ASN A 56 -14.74 12.57 1.34
CA ASN A 56 -15.01 13.64 2.30
C ASN A 56 -14.12 13.67 3.55
N PHE A 57 -13.03 12.90 3.59
CA PHE A 57 -12.05 13.02 4.67
C PHE A 57 -11.41 14.42 4.69
N ASN A 58 -11.16 14.96 5.88
CA ASN A 58 -10.45 16.22 6.05
C ASN A 58 -8.96 16.06 5.72
N LEU A 59 -8.59 16.29 4.45
CA LEU A 59 -7.22 16.12 3.95
C LEU A 59 -6.17 17.02 4.65
N SER A 60 -6.60 18.06 5.38
CA SER A 60 -5.69 18.86 6.22
C SER A 60 -5.11 18.09 7.41
N LEU A 61 -5.60 16.88 7.70
CA LEU A 61 -5.00 15.97 8.69
C LEU A 61 -3.87 15.11 8.11
N LEU A 62 -3.76 15.00 6.78
CA LEU A 62 -2.69 14.22 6.16
C LEU A 62 -1.36 14.97 6.23
N ARG A 63 -0.29 14.23 6.51
CA ARG A 63 1.09 14.71 6.53
C ARG A 63 1.90 13.78 5.63
N VAL A 64 2.49 14.34 4.59
CA VAL A 64 3.28 13.56 3.63
C VAL A 64 4.71 13.43 4.15
N LEU A 65 5.20 12.19 4.18
CA LEU A 65 6.60 11.87 4.41
C LEU A 65 7.24 11.54 3.06
N ASP A 66 8.23 12.33 2.66
CA ASP A 66 9.08 12.01 1.51
C ASP A 66 10.02 10.85 1.85
N LEU A 67 10.18 9.94 0.89
CA LEU A 67 11.02 8.75 1.07
C LEU A 67 12.48 9.14 1.30
N GLY A 68 13.16 8.40 2.16
CA GLY A 68 14.60 8.59 2.42
C GLY A 68 14.95 9.91 3.12
N SER A 69 13.96 10.65 3.61
CA SER A 69 14.15 11.91 4.35
C SER A 69 13.75 11.72 5.81
N TRP A 70 14.58 12.23 6.73
CA TRP A 70 14.25 12.28 8.15
C TRP A 70 13.26 13.42 8.43
N HIS A 71 12.16 13.11 9.11
CA HIS A 71 11.18 14.07 9.61
C HIS A 71 11.18 14.04 11.14
N SER A 72 11.14 15.20 11.78
CA SER A 72 11.15 15.30 13.25
C SER A 72 9.79 15.77 13.77
N LEU A 73 9.29 15.08 14.79
CA LEU A 73 8.01 15.31 15.43
C LEU A 73 8.24 15.68 16.89
N SER A 74 7.76 16.85 17.30
CA SER A 74 7.73 17.24 18.72
C SER A 74 6.42 16.74 19.33
N LEU A 75 6.49 15.76 20.22
CA LEU A 75 5.37 15.18 20.95
C LEU A 75 5.49 15.47 22.45
N ILE A 76 4.46 15.18 23.23
CA ILE A 76 4.46 15.29 24.68
C ILE A 76 4.48 13.88 25.29
N SER A 77 5.43 13.59 26.18
CA SER A 77 5.44 12.34 26.95
C SER A 77 4.22 12.27 27.88
N PRO A 78 3.36 11.25 27.77
CA PRO A 78 2.19 11.11 28.64
C PRO A 78 2.51 10.99 30.14
N SER A 79 3.66 10.42 30.51
CA SER A 79 4.07 10.17 31.91
C SER A 79 4.73 11.37 32.55
N THR A 80 5.52 12.13 31.79
CA THR A 80 6.31 13.24 32.33
C THR A 80 5.76 14.61 31.96
N GLY A 81 4.87 14.69 30.97
CA GLY A 81 4.40 15.95 30.38
C GLY A 81 5.48 16.73 29.61
N SER A 82 6.70 16.18 29.50
CA SER A 82 7.82 16.85 28.84
C SER A 82 7.76 16.68 27.33
N LYS A 83 8.37 17.61 26.59
CA LYS A 83 8.51 17.49 25.14
C LYS A 83 9.52 16.40 24.80
N VAL A 84 9.15 15.48 23.93
CA VAL A 84 10.00 14.44 23.37
C VAL A 84 10.06 14.57 21.85
N THR A 85 11.19 14.22 21.25
CA THR A 85 11.36 14.23 19.79
C THR A 85 11.34 12.82 19.23
N VAL A 86 10.50 12.60 18.23
CA VAL A 86 10.47 11.36 17.44
C VAL A 86 10.90 11.70 16.02
N GLN A 87 11.95 11.06 15.55
CA GLN A 87 12.36 11.12 14.15
C GLN A 87 11.78 9.92 13.40
N VAL A 88 11.35 10.14 12.17
CA VAL A 88 10.80 9.10 11.30
C VAL A 88 11.35 9.25 9.89
N MET A 89 11.66 8.13 9.25
CA MET A 89 11.96 8.05 7.82
C MET A 89 11.05 7.01 7.17
N ALA A 90 10.43 7.38 6.05
CA ALA A 90 9.66 6.46 5.22
C ALA A 90 10.59 5.79 4.19
N ILE A 91 10.48 4.48 4.05
CA ILE A 91 11.29 3.66 3.14
C ILE A 91 10.33 2.82 2.29
N ASP A 92 10.63 2.60 1.01
CA ASP A 92 9.75 1.86 0.12
C ASP A 92 9.60 0.38 0.54
N ALA A 93 8.37 -0.05 0.81
CA ALA A 93 8.09 -1.43 1.21
C ALA A 93 7.96 -2.38 0.00
N TYR A 94 7.82 -1.84 -1.20
CA TYR A 94 7.61 -2.61 -2.43
C TYR A 94 6.49 -3.65 -2.30
N HIS A 95 5.37 -3.29 -1.67
CA HIS A 95 4.16 -4.13 -1.54
C HIS A 95 3.08 -3.74 -2.54
N CYS A 96 2.56 -2.52 -2.42
CA CYS A 96 1.59 -1.90 -3.32
C CYS A 96 1.94 -0.41 -3.55
N PRO A 97 1.27 0.31 -4.46
CA PRO A 97 1.55 1.73 -4.69
C PRO A 97 1.40 2.56 -3.40
N GLY A 98 2.50 3.19 -2.98
CA GLY A 98 2.55 4.02 -1.77
C GLY A 98 2.85 3.28 -0.47
N ALA A 99 3.01 1.95 -0.50
CA ALA A 99 3.41 1.18 0.67
C ALA A 99 4.80 1.58 1.17
N VAL A 100 4.92 1.83 2.47
CA VAL A 100 6.18 2.22 3.11
C VAL A 100 6.41 1.50 4.43
N MET A 101 7.69 1.24 4.71
CA MET A 101 8.20 0.96 6.04
C MET A 101 8.46 2.30 6.75
N PHE A 102 8.39 2.30 8.08
CA PHE A 102 8.79 3.43 8.92
C PHE A 102 9.95 3.06 9.84
N LEU A 103 11.06 3.78 9.70
CA LEU A 103 12.17 3.75 10.65
C LEU A 103 12.01 4.91 11.63
N PHE A 104 11.82 4.59 12.91
CA PHE A 104 11.67 5.55 13.99
C PHE A 104 12.94 5.61 14.85
N ARG A 105 13.30 6.82 15.29
CA ARG A 105 14.30 7.06 16.32
C ARG A 105 13.73 8.01 17.38
N GLY A 106 14.02 7.74 18.64
CA GLY A 106 13.66 8.61 19.76
C GLY A 106 14.31 8.12 21.05
N GLU A 107 13.89 8.66 22.19
CA GLU A 107 14.35 8.20 23.52
C GLU A 107 14.06 6.71 23.78
N PHE A 108 13.12 6.13 23.02
CA PHE A 108 12.79 4.70 23.04
C PHE A 108 13.71 3.81 22.20
N GLY A 109 14.76 4.37 21.58
CA GLY A 109 15.66 3.65 20.68
C GLY A 109 15.27 3.72 19.21
N CYS A 110 15.76 2.74 18.45
CA CYS A 110 15.60 2.57 17.01
C CYS A 110 14.57 1.46 16.72
N MET A 111 13.49 1.80 16.01
CA MET A 111 12.41 0.87 15.70
C MET A 111 12.10 0.86 14.22
N LEU A 112 12.02 -0.32 13.62
CA LEU A 112 11.57 -0.50 12.24
C LEU A 112 10.20 -1.17 12.23
N ASN A 113 9.22 -0.54 11.59
CA ASN A 113 7.94 -1.15 11.25
C ASN A 113 7.87 -1.32 9.75
N THR A 114 7.77 -2.56 9.27
CA THR A 114 7.80 -2.82 7.83
C THR A 114 6.50 -2.48 7.12
N GLY A 115 5.38 -2.34 7.85
CA GLY A 115 4.06 -2.60 7.27
C GLY A 115 4.05 -3.94 6.55
N ASP A 116 3.22 -4.08 5.53
CA ASP A 116 3.38 -5.14 4.55
C ASP A 116 4.52 -4.82 3.58
N PHE A 117 5.39 -5.79 3.31
CA PHE A 117 6.51 -5.60 2.39
C PHE A 117 6.83 -6.86 1.59
N ARG A 118 7.41 -6.69 0.41
CA ARG A 118 7.96 -7.81 -0.36
C ARG A 118 9.17 -7.37 -1.16
N TRP A 119 10.34 -7.48 -0.54
CA TRP A 119 11.62 -7.28 -1.18
C TRP A 119 12.11 -8.56 -1.87
N GLU A 120 12.72 -8.39 -3.05
CA GLU A 120 13.26 -9.49 -3.85
C GLU A 120 14.75 -9.26 -4.11
N LYS A 121 15.57 -10.31 -3.96
CA LYS A 121 17.05 -10.22 -4.00
C LYS A 121 17.62 -9.52 -5.24
N ASN A 122 17.01 -9.74 -6.40
CA ASN A 122 17.48 -9.23 -7.69
C ASN A 122 16.61 -8.07 -8.22
N CYS A 123 15.79 -7.44 -7.39
CA CYS A 123 14.97 -6.30 -7.80
C CYS A 123 15.66 -4.98 -7.46
N GLU A 124 15.83 -4.11 -8.46
CA GLU A 124 16.49 -2.80 -8.29
C GLU A 124 15.76 -1.90 -7.27
N ARG A 125 14.42 -1.86 -7.32
CA ARG A 125 13.61 -1.12 -6.37
C ARG A 125 13.83 -1.58 -4.93
N ALA A 126 13.94 -2.89 -4.71
CA ALA A 126 14.24 -3.46 -3.39
C ALA A 126 15.68 -3.18 -2.94
N LYS A 127 16.66 -3.20 -3.86
CA LYS A 127 18.05 -2.82 -3.55
C LYS A 127 18.15 -1.36 -3.10
N LEU A 128 17.54 -0.43 -3.83
CA LEU A 128 17.51 0.99 -3.48
C LEU A 128 16.84 1.24 -2.12
N ALA A 129 15.73 0.56 -1.85
CA ALA A 129 15.06 0.64 -0.55
C ALA A 129 15.93 0.08 0.60
N LYS A 130 16.63 -1.03 0.35
CA LYS A 130 17.57 -1.62 1.30
C LYS A 130 18.77 -0.69 1.56
N GLU A 131 19.36 -0.12 0.53
CA GLU A 131 20.47 0.84 0.65
C GLU A 131 20.03 2.08 1.44
N MET A 132 18.83 2.59 1.17
CA MET A 132 18.22 3.67 1.94
C MET A 132 18.09 3.31 3.42
N LEU A 133 17.60 2.12 3.75
CA LEU A 133 17.51 1.64 5.13
C LEU A 133 18.89 1.57 5.79
N LEU A 134 19.86 0.94 5.14
CA LEU A 134 21.22 0.79 5.67
C LEU A 134 21.90 2.15 5.91
N ASN A 135 21.75 3.08 4.96
CA ASN A 135 22.27 4.44 5.08
C ASN A 135 21.59 5.23 6.21
N ALA A 136 20.29 4.97 6.46
CA ALA A 136 19.56 5.58 7.57
C ALA A 136 19.94 4.98 8.94
N LEU A 137 20.33 3.70 8.97
CA LEU A 137 20.82 3.04 10.17
C LEU A 137 22.24 3.49 10.53
N LYS A 138 23.13 3.73 9.55
CA LYS A 138 24.54 4.11 9.80
C LYS A 138 25.25 3.14 10.77
N ASP A 139 25.10 1.85 10.51
CA ASP A 139 25.60 0.76 11.34
C ASP A 139 25.00 0.67 12.76
N ASP A 140 23.97 1.46 13.06
CA ASP A 140 23.21 1.36 14.30
C ASP A 140 22.29 0.14 14.30
N ALA A 141 22.04 -0.41 15.49
CA ALA A 141 21.14 -1.54 15.66
C ALA A 141 19.68 -1.12 15.54
N VAL A 142 18.82 -2.05 15.11
CA VAL A 142 17.37 -1.92 15.27
C VAL A 142 17.01 -2.62 16.58
N ASP A 143 16.54 -1.86 17.56
CA ASP A 143 16.14 -2.39 18.87
C ASP A 143 14.84 -3.19 18.78
N VAL A 144 13.91 -2.73 17.95
CA VAL A 144 12.60 -3.37 17.78
C VAL A 144 12.21 -3.44 16.31
N LEU A 145 11.89 -4.65 15.84
CA LEU A 145 11.39 -4.91 14.50
C LEU A 145 9.93 -5.39 14.57
N TYR A 146 9.02 -4.59 14.01
CA TYR A 146 7.67 -5.02 13.67
C TYR A 146 7.67 -5.48 12.21
N LEU A 147 7.61 -6.80 12.01
CA LEU A 147 7.82 -7.46 10.74
C LEU A 147 6.51 -8.03 10.18
N ASP A 148 6.27 -7.81 8.88
CA ASP A 148 5.34 -8.61 8.11
C ASP A 148 5.79 -10.08 8.10
N ASN A 149 5.04 -10.90 8.82
CA ASN A 149 5.28 -12.31 8.95
C ASN A 149 4.24 -13.16 8.21
N THR A 150 3.52 -12.59 7.25
CA THR A 150 2.44 -13.27 6.49
C THR A 150 2.86 -14.64 5.97
N TYR A 151 4.10 -14.74 5.47
CA TYR A 151 4.68 -15.98 4.95
C TYR A 151 5.93 -16.44 5.72
N CYS A 152 6.03 -16.13 7.02
CA CYS A 152 7.16 -16.54 7.86
C CYS A 152 7.09 -18.03 8.24
N ASN A 153 7.04 -18.89 7.22
CA ASN A 153 7.10 -20.34 7.34
C ASN A 153 8.01 -20.88 6.23
N PRO A 154 9.03 -21.71 6.55
CA PRO A 154 10.01 -22.20 5.58
C PRO A 154 9.41 -23.04 4.44
N THR A 155 8.16 -23.52 4.56
CA THR A 155 7.47 -24.22 3.47
C THR A 155 7.10 -23.29 2.31
N PHE A 156 7.01 -21.99 2.55
CA PHE A 156 6.65 -21.03 1.51
C PHE A 156 7.87 -20.63 0.69
N GLN A 157 7.81 -20.95 -0.61
CA GLN A 157 8.73 -20.46 -1.61
C GLN A 157 7.92 -19.91 -2.78
N PHE A 158 8.21 -18.67 -3.16
CA PHE A 158 7.46 -17.98 -4.21
C PHE A 158 8.37 -17.64 -5.39
N PRO A 159 7.86 -17.70 -6.63
CA PRO A 159 8.56 -17.12 -7.76
C PRO A 159 8.70 -15.60 -7.60
N THR A 160 9.67 -15.01 -8.30
CA THR A 160 9.74 -13.55 -8.43
C THR A 160 8.48 -13.01 -9.10
N ARG A 161 8.19 -11.72 -8.91
CA ARG A 161 7.06 -11.06 -9.59
C ARG A 161 7.11 -11.23 -11.10
N GLU A 162 8.30 -11.13 -11.69
CA GLU A 162 8.52 -11.30 -13.12
C GLU A 162 8.16 -12.71 -13.60
N VAL A 163 8.63 -13.75 -12.89
CA VAL A 163 8.32 -15.15 -13.24
C VAL A 163 6.82 -15.42 -13.09
N ALA A 164 6.21 -14.94 -12.00
CA ALA A 164 4.77 -15.08 -11.79
C ALA A 164 3.95 -14.37 -12.89
N ALA A 165 4.34 -13.15 -13.27
CA ALA A 165 3.66 -12.39 -14.32
C ALA A 165 3.77 -13.06 -15.68
N LYS A 166 4.95 -13.60 -16.01
CA LYS A 166 5.15 -14.41 -17.21
C LYS A 166 4.26 -15.64 -17.23
N GLN A 167 4.20 -16.39 -16.12
CA GLN A 167 3.33 -17.56 -16.01
C GLN A 167 1.85 -17.20 -16.25
N VAL A 168 1.38 -16.07 -15.71
CA VAL A 168 0.02 -15.59 -15.95
C VAL A 168 -0.18 -15.26 -17.44
N ALA A 169 0.75 -14.55 -18.07
CA ALA A 169 0.66 -14.23 -19.50
C ALA A 169 0.68 -15.49 -20.39
N ASP A 170 1.52 -16.48 -20.06
CA ASP A 170 1.60 -17.77 -20.76
C ASP A 170 0.26 -18.54 -20.65
N ILE A 171 -0.35 -18.57 -19.46
CA ILE A 171 -1.67 -19.18 -19.24
C ILE A 171 -2.73 -18.49 -20.10
N ILE A 172 -2.79 -17.16 -20.09
CA ILE A 172 -3.75 -16.40 -20.90
C ILE A 172 -3.55 -16.68 -22.40
N SER A 173 -2.31 -16.66 -22.87
CA SER A 173 -1.97 -16.94 -24.28
C SER A 173 -2.42 -18.31 -24.74
N SER A 174 -2.41 -19.30 -23.84
CA SER A 174 -2.83 -20.67 -24.14
C SER A 174 -4.36 -20.87 -24.22
N HIS A 175 -5.16 -19.85 -23.91
CA HIS A 175 -6.63 -19.88 -23.95
C HIS A 175 -7.20 -18.75 -24.85
N PRO A 176 -6.88 -18.72 -26.16
CA PRO A 176 -7.23 -17.60 -27.04
C PRO A 176 -8.74 -17.38 -27.21
N ASP A 177 -9.54 -18.45 -27.05
CA ASP A 177 -11.00 -18.41 -27.21
C ASP A 177 -11.77 -18.21 -25.90
N HIS A 178 -11.09 -17.82 -24.81
CA HIS A 178 -11.71 -17.60 -23.51
C HIS A 178 -11.69 -16.13 -23.11
N ASP A 179 -12.75 -15.70 -22.42
CA ASP A 179 -12.74 -14.47 -21.66
C ASP A 179 -11.94 -14.67 -20.36
N ILE A 180 -11.03 -13.74 -20.07
CA ILE A 180 -10.15 -13.82 -18.91
C ILE A 180 -10.54 -12.79 -17.86
N VAL A 181 -10.87 -13.29 -16.68
CA VAL A 181 -11.13 -12.48 -15.49
C VAL A 181 -9.97 -12.61 -14.52
N VAL A 182 -9.35 -11.49 -14.17
CA VAL A 182 -8.26 -11.42 -13.17
C VAL A 182 -8.81 -10.77 -11.90
N GLY A 183 -9.05 -11.59 -10.88
CA GLY A 183 -9.46 -11.12 -9.56
C GLY A 183 -8.27 -10.51 -8.82
N ILE A 184 -8.37 -9.23 -8.43
CA ILE A 184 -7.34 -8.57 -7.61
C ILE A 184 -7.96 -7.77 -6.46
N ASP A 185 -7.11 -7.28 -5.58
CA ASP A 185 -7.52 -6.39 -4.49
C ASP A 185 -7.79 -4.98 -5.01
N THR A 186 -8.28 -4.10 -4.13
CA THR A 186 -8.55 -2.69 -4.49
C THR A 186 -7.29 -1.88 -4.82
N LEU A 187 -6.12 -2.35 -4.39
CA LEU A 187 -4.82 -1.72 -4.59
C LEU A 187 -3.74 -2.80 -4.65
N GLY A 188 -2.76 -2.62 -5.54
CA GLY A 188 -1.70 -3.60 -5.75
C GLY A 188 -1.92 -4.43 -7.02
N LYS A 189 -0.84 -5.05 -7.50
CA LYS A 189 -0.80 -5.87 -8.74
C LYS A 189 -0.98 -5.06 -10.04
N GLU A 190 -0.90 -3.74 -10.02
CA GLU A 190 -0.95 -2.90 -11.22
C GLU A 190 0.19 -3.24 -12.20
N ASP A 191 1.38 -3.54 -11.68
CA ASP A 191 2.54 -3.99 -12.48
C ASP A 191 2.26 -5.32 -13.21
N LEU A 192 1.50 -6.24 -12.60
CA LEU A 192 1.10 -7.50 -13.24
C LEU A 192 0.18 -7.23 -14.44
N LEU A 193 -0.80 -6.35 -14.26
CA LEU A 193 -1.73 -6.00 -15.34
C LEU A 193 -1.02 -5.30 -16.50
N LEU A 194 -0.08 -4.40 -16.18
CA LEU A 194 0.74 -3.75 -17.19
C LEU A 194 1.61 -4.78 -17.92
N HIS A 195 2.17 -5.75 -17.20
CA HIS A 195 2.92 -6.84 -17.81
C HIS A 195 2.05 -7.66 -18.78
N ILE A 196 0.86 -8.10 -18.35
CA ILE A 196 -0.09 -8.84 -19.18
C ILE A 196 -0.48 -8.03 -20.43
N SER A 197 -0.82 -6.75 -20.25
CA SER A 197 -1.16 -5.83 -21.34
C SER A 197 -0.08 -5.78 -22.41
N ASN A 198 1.17 -5.60 -21.99
CA ASN A 198 2.32 -5.50 -22.89
C ASN A 198 2.66 -6.84 -23.55
N ALA A 199 2.68 -7.95 -22.78
CA ALA A 199 3.04 -9.27 -23.27
C ALA A 199 2.07 -9.79 -24.33
N LEU A 200 0.78 -9.47 -24.19
CA LEU A 200 -0.28 -9.95 -25.09
C LEU A 200 -0.73 -8.90 -26.12
N ASN A 201 -0.18 -7.69 -26.05
CA ASN A 201 -0.63 -6.52 -26.82
C ASN A 201 -2.14 -6.28 -26.70
N VAL A 202 -2.65 -6.39 -25.46
CA VAL A 202 -4.07 -6.21 -25.13
C VAL A 202 -4.28 -4.97 -24.29
N LYS A 203 -5.46 -4.35 -24.40
CA LYS A 203 -5.87 -3.31 -23.46
C LYS A 203 -6.46 -3.96 -22.22
N VAL A 204 -5.98 -3.54 -21.06
CA VAL A 204 -6.61 -3.89 -19.79
C VAL A 204 -7.69 -2.85 -19.49
N SER A 205 -8.93 -3.32 -19.34
CA SER A 205 -10.08 -2.49 -18.98
C SER A 205 -10.42 -2.70 -17.50
N TRP A 206 -10.88 -1.63 -16.85
CA TRP A 206 -11.18 -1.64 -15.42
C TRP A 206 -12.69 -1.52 -15.23
N THR A 207 -13.31 -2.52 -14.60
CA THR A 207 -14.74 -2.51 -14.30
C THR A 207 -14.95 -2.80 -12.81
N ARG A 208 -15.56 -1.88 -12.06
CA ARG A 208 -16.02 -2.17 -10.69
C ARG A 208 -17.23 -3.12 -10.77
N LEU A 209 -16.99 -4.43 -10.68
CA LEU A 209 -18.06 -5.41 -10.46
C LEU A 209 -18.54 -5.30 -9.01
N PHE A 210 -19.76 -4.81 -8.81
CA PHE A 210 -20.39 -4.59 -7.50
C PHE A 210 -20.80 -5.89 -6.76
N ALA A 211 -20.31 -7.05 -7.18
CA ALA A 211 -20.64 -8.32 -6.55
C ALA A 211 -19.57 -8.66 -5.49
N VAL A 212 -19.86 -8.25 -4.26
CA VAL A 212 -19.36 -8.86 -3.01
C VAL A 212 -17.82 -9.00 -2.90
N LEU A 213 -17.21 -8.05 -2.17
CA LEU A 213 -15.87 -8.14 -1.53
C LEU A 213 -14.60 -7.99 -2.38
N GLY A 214 -14.62 -7.44 -3.61
CA GLY A 214 -13.37 -7.16 -4.33
C GLY A 214 -13.48 -6.25 -5.56
N THR A 215 -12.32 -5.82 -6.09
CA THR A 215 -12.20 -5.17 -7.40
C THR A 215 -11.90 -6.24 -8.44
N VAL A 216 -12.78 -6.47 -9.41
CA VAL A 216 -12.51 -7.39 -10.52
C VAL A 216 -11.86 -6.63 -11.67
N ILE A 217 -10.87 -7.21 -12.33
CA ILE A 217 -10.28 -6.67 -13.56
C ILE A 217 -10.49 -7.66 -14.68
N GLU A 218 -11.07 -7.19 -15.78
CA GLU A 218 -11.28 -7.99 -16.98
C GLU A 218 -10.14 -7.70 -17.96
N VAL A 219 -9.43 -8.75 -18.37
CA VAL A 219 -8.38 -8.66 -19.40
C VAL A 219 -9.03 -8.99 -20.73
N MET A 220 -9.20 -7.98 -21.60
CA MET A 220 -9.86 -8.15 -22.90
C MET A 220 -8.87 -8.76 -23.90
N THR A 221 -9.16 -9.95 -24.43
CA THR A 221 -8.35 -10.57 -25.49
C THR A 221 -8.73 -10.00 -26.87
N PRO A 222 -7.84 -10.03 -27.89
CA PRO A 222 -8.13 -9.46 -29.21
C PRO A 222 -9.28 -10.15 -29.95
N ALA A 223 -9.69 -11.35 -29.51
CA ALA A 223 -10.79 -12.13 -30.09
C ALA A 223 -12.17 -11.78 -29.51
N SER A 224 -12.24 -10.96 -28.44
CA SER A 224 -13.52 -10.61 -27.82
C SER A 224 -14.30 -9.62 -28.71
N ASN A 225 -15.35 -10.09 -29.37
CA ASN A 225 -16.26 -9.29 -30.20
C ASN A 225 -17.29 -8.46 -29.38
N PHE A 226 -17.03 -8.19 -28.09
CA PHE A 226 -17.95 -7.44 -27.24
C PHE A 226 -17.42 -6.06 -26.88
N TRP A 227 -18.25 -5.06 -27.16
CA TRP A 227 -18.12 -3.69 -26.69
C TRP A 227 -18.70 -3.62 -25.27
N TYR A 228 -17.86 -3.59 -24.24
CA TYR A 228 -18.34 -3.29 -22.88
C TYR A 228 -18.24 -1.78 -22.62
N PHE A 229 -19.41 -1.19 -22.41
CA PHE A 229 -19.59 0.19 -22.00
C PHE A 229 -19.25 0.37 -20.52
N LEU A 230 -18.39 1.34 -20.24
CA LEU A 230 -18.20 1.98 -18.94
C LEU A 230 -19.55 2.42 -18.35
N LEU A 231 -20.01 1.80 -17.27
CA LEU A 231 -21.03 2.41 -16.43
C LEU A 231 -20.36 3.37 -15.44
N SER A 232 -20.09 4.58 -15.92
CA SER A 232 -19.92 5.74 -15.04
C SER A 232 -21.29 6.10 -14.47
N TRP A 233 -21.42 6.16 -13.14
CA TRP A 233 -22.63 6.68 -12.52
C TRP A 233 -22.59 8.21 -12.58
N SER A 234 -23.14 8.77 -13.65
CA SER A 234 -23.67 10.12 -13.64
C SER A 234 -25.09 10.04 -14.14
N ARG A 235 -26.03 10.36 -13.25
CA ARG A 235 -27.49 10.44 -13.41
C ARG A 235 -27.93 10.60 -14.87
N ARG A 236 -28.63 9.61 -15.42
CA ARG A 236 -29.77 9.77 -16.33
C ARG A 236 -30.46 8.42 -16.53
N THR A 237 -31.73 8.38 -16.15
CA THR A 237 -32.76 7.47 -16.67
C THR A 237 -32.65 7.31 -18.18
N PHE A 238 -32.96 6.14 -18.73
CA PHE A 238 -33.89 5.90 -19.86
C PHE A 238 -33.81 4.40 -20.23
N ARG A 239 -34.90 3.65 -20.00
CA ARG A 239 -35.92 3.16 -20.96
C ARG A 239 -35.36 2.23 -22.05
N HIS A 240 -35.88 1.00 -22.00
CA HIS A 240 -35.81 -0.05 -23.01
C HIS A 240 -36.10 0.44 -24.42
N VAL A 241 -35.29 -0.03 -25.37
CA VAL A 241 -35.75 -0.73 -26.57
C VAL A 241 -34.89 -1.98 -26.71
#